data_AF-A0A4S4FIK8-F1
#
_entry.id   AF-A0A4S4FIK8-F1
#
_cell.length_a   1.000
_cell.length_b   1.000
_cell.length_c   1.000
_cell.angle_alpha   90.00
_cell.angle_beta   90.00
_cell.angle_gamma   90.00
#
_symmetry.space_group_name_H-M   'P 1'
#
loop_
_entity.id
_entity.type
_entity.pdbx_description
1 polymer ?
#
loop_
_entity_poly.entity_id
_entity_poly.type
_entity_poly.pdbx_seq_one_letter_code
_entity_poly.pdbx_strand_id
1 'polypeptide(L)'
;MTLVAGAAVALAANAIIATSAVAAGADARFGPLTVPAYVTFTLAGLAAAYAGWRIVRARAAHPDRVLRVLVPLLAVLSFVPDGILLATGFIPGSSPIAVAGLALMHLVVVAVAVPVFRAVAPVEER
;
A
#
# COMPACT_ATOMS: atom_id res chain seq x y z
N MET A 1 -7.21 4.28 -16.75
CA MET A 1 -7.30 4.53 -15.30
C MET A 1 -6.38 5.71 -14.96
N THR A 2 -6.87 6.75 -14.29
CA THR A 2 -6.04 7.90 -13.87
C THR A 2 -5.48 7.68 -12.47
N LEU A 3 -4.51 8.49 -12.03
CA LEU A 3 -4.01 8.46 -10.64
C LEU A 3 -5.13 8.72 -9.63
N VAL A 4 -6.04 9.65 -9.94
CA VAL A 4 -7.19 9.98 -9.07
C VAL A 4 -8.15 8.79 -8.98
N ALA A 5 -8.48 8.16 -10.12
CA ALA A 5 -9.33 6.97 -10.12
C ALA A 5 -8.68 5.81 -9.35
N GLY A 6 -7.37 5.59 -9.52
CA GLY A 6 -6.61 4.62 -8.75
C GLY A 6 -6.66 4.90 -7.25
N ALA A 7 -6.41 6.15 -6.83
CA ALA A 7 -6.50 6.54 -5.43
C ALA A 7 -7.90 6.30 -4.86
N ALA A 8 -8.96 6.66 -5.59
CA ALA A 8 -10.34 6.40 -5.17
C ALA A 8 -10.61 4.90 -4.97
N VAL A 9 -10.15 4.04 -5.88
CA VAL A 9 -10.30 2.57 -5.77
C VAL A 9 -9.54 2.04 -4.56
N ALA A 10 -8.29 2.47 -4.34
CA ALA A 10 -7.49 2.05 -3.19
C ALA A 10 -8.14 2.47 -1.86
N LEU A 11 -8.63 3.71 -1.77
CA LEU A 11 -9.33 4.21 -0.58
C LEU A 11 -10.62 3.45 -0.31
N ALA A 12 -11.42 3.14 -1.34
CA ALA A 12 -12.63 2.35 -1.20
C ALA A 12 -12.33 0.93 -0.71
N ALA A 13 -11.32 0.27 -1.29
CA ALA A 13 -10.90 -1.06 -0.87
C ALA A 13 -10.34 -1.06 0.57
N ASN A 14 -9.54 -0.06 0.95
CA ASN A 14 -9.05 0.08 2.32
C ASN A 14 -10.19 0.37 3.31
N ALA A 15 -11.20 1.14 2.92
CA ALA A 15 -12.39 1.32 3.75
C ALA A 15 -13.13 0.00 3.99
N ILE A 16 -13.27 -0.85 2.96
CA ILE A 16 -13.87 -2.19 3.09
C ILE A 16 -13.02 -3.08 4.02
N ILE A 17 -11.70 -3.05 3.90
CA ILE A 17 -10.80 -3.81 4.77
C ILE A 17 -10.92 -3.34 6.22
N ALA A 18 -10.91 -2.02 6.46
CA ALA A 18 -11.01 -1.45 7.80
C ALA A 18 -12.31 -1.86 8.49
N THR A 19 -13.45 -1.71 7.80
CA THR A 19 -14.75 -2.08 8.35
C THR A 19 -14.88 -3.59 8.56
N SER A 20 -14.33 -4.40 7.65
CA SER A 20 -14.32 -5.87 7.79
C SER A 20 -13.44 -6.32 8.95
N ALA A 21 -12.27 -5.71 9.17
CA ALA A 21 -11.39 -6.03 10.27
C ALA A 21 -12.04 -5.71 11.63
N VAL A 22 -12.72 -4.56 11.73
CA VAL A 22 -13.49 -4.18 12.93
C VAL A 22 -14.66 -5.15 13.15
N ALA A 23 -15.39 -5.49 12.09
CA ALA A 23 -16.47 -6.49 12.18
C ALA A 23 -15.96 -7.88 12.61
N ALA A 24 -14.72 -8.22 12.25
CA ALA A 24 -14.05 -9.45 12.66
C ALA A 24 -13.44 -9.40 14.08
N GLY A 25 -13.50 -8.27 14.78
CA GLY A 25 -13.06 -8.13 16.17
C GLY A 25 -11.81 -7.29 16.41
N ALA A 26 -11.31 -6.55 15.42
CA ALA A 26 -10.30 -5.51 15.67
C ALA A 26 -10.89 -4.33 16.49
N ASP A 27 -10.10 -3.71 17.36
CA ASP A 27 -10.53 -2.51 18.09
C ASP A 27 -10.77 -1.36 17.08
N ALA A 28 -11.97 -0.78 17.07
CA ALA A 28 -12.32 0.34 16.19
C ALA A 28 -11.49 1.62 16.46
N ARG A 29 -10.83 1.70 17.62
CA ARG A 29 -9.93 2.80 18.01
C ARG A 29 -8.47 2.50 17.67
N PHE A 30 -8.16 1.34 17.08
CA PHE A 30 -6.83 1.05 16.58
C PHE A 30 -6.50 2.05 15.46
N GLY A 31 -5.64 3.02 15.81
CA GLY A 31 -5.39 4.22 15.02
C GLY A 31 -5.17 3.98 13.52
N PRO A 32 -4.34 3.00 13.12
CA PRO A 32 -4.08 2.72 11.71
C PRO A 32 -5.30 2.32 10.85
N LEU A 33 -6.37 1.78 11.45
CA LEU A 33 -7.62 1.44 10.73
C LEU A 33 -8.61 2.61 10.66
N THR A 34 -8.30 3.76 11.28
CA THR A 34 -9.18 4.94 11.25
C THR A 34 -9.12 5.64 9.90
N VAL A 35 -10.22 6.27 9.51
CA VAL A 35 -10.35 7.00 8.23
C VAL A 35 -9.22 8.00 8.00
N PRO A 36 -8.87 8.90 8.94
CA PRO A 36 -7.79 9.84 8.70
C PRO A 36 -6.45 9.14 8.45
N ALA A 37 -6.14 8.08 9.21
CA ALA A 37 -4.87 7.37 9.10
C ALA A 37 -4.73 6.66 7.75
N TYR A 38 -5.65 5.76 7.40
CA TYR A 38 -5.50 4.98 6.17
C TYR A 38 -5.60 5.87 4.93
N VAL A 39 -6.39 6.95 4.95
CA VAL A 39 -6.45 7.91 3.84
C VAL A 39 -5.08 8.57 3.63
N THR A 40 -4.50 9.12 4.69
CA THR A 40 -3.19 9.77 4.62
C THR A 40 -2.11 8.81 4.15
N PHE A 41 -2.01 7.61 4.75
CA PHE A 41 -0.98 6.64 4.38
C PHE A 41 -1.17 6.07 2.97
N THR A 42 -2.41 5.84 2.53
CA THR A 42 -2.69 5.39 1.15
C THR A 42 -2.21 6.43 0.14
N LEU A 43 -2.58 7.70 0.33
CA LEU A 43 -2.21 8.77 -0.59
C LEU A 43 -0.71 9.04 -0.58
N ALA A 44 -0.08 9.06 0.59
CA ALA A 44 1.37 9.21 0.73
C ALA A 44 2.12 8.04 0.07
N GLY A 45 1.67 6.80 0.31
CA GLY A 45 2.24 5.61 -0.30
C GLY A 45 2.13 5.62 -1.83
N LEU A 46 0.97 5.96 -2.38
CA LEU A 46 0.78 6.11 -3.83
C LEU A 46 1.67 7.21 -4.42
N ALA A 47 1.77 8.36 -3.76
CA ALA A 47 2.61 9.47 -4.22
C ALA A 47 4.11 9.08 -4.22
N ALA A 48 4.59 8.48 -3.14
CA ALA A 48 5.96 8.01 -3.02
C ALA A 48 6.28 6.91 -4.05
N ALA A 49 5.38 5.93 -4.22
CA ALA A 49 5.54 4.86 -5.19
C ALA A 49 5.54 5.40 -6.62
N TYR A 50 4.69 6.38 -6.95
CA TYR A 50 4.69 7.02 -8.26
C TYR A 50 5.97 7.81 -8.51
N ALA A 51 6.47 8.55 -7.51
CA ALA A 51 7.76 9.23 -7.61
C ALA A 51 8.91 8.24 -7.86
N GLY A 52 8.96 7.14 -7.11
CA GLY A 52 9.92 6.05 -7.31
C GLY A 52 9.84 5.44 -8.71
N TRP A 53 8.63 5.16 -9.19
CA TRP A 53 8.38 4.66 -10.55
C TRP A 53 8.96 5.61 -11.62
N ARG A 54 8.69 6.91 -11.47
CA ARG A 54 9.19 7.95 -12.38
C ARG A 54 10.72 8.06 -12.36
N ILE A 55 11.34 7.94 -11.19
CA ILE A 55 12.80 7.97 -11.04
C ILE A 55 13.43 6.77 -11.72
N VAL A 56 12.92 5.56 -11.47
CA VAL A 56 13.43 4.33 -12.11
C VAL A 56 13.28 4.41 -13.62
N ARG A 57 12.10 4.80 -14.12
CA ARG A 57 11.84 5.00 -15.54
C ARG A 57 12.81 6.00 -16.19
N ALA A 58 13.19 7.06 -15.48
CA ALA A 58 14.05 8.11 -16.02
C ALA A 58 15.55 7.79 -15.95
N ARG A 59 15.98 6.93 -15.00
CA ARG A 59 17.42 6.74 -14.70
C ARG A 59 17.95 5.33 -14.84
N ALA A 60 17.10 4.30 -14.88
CA ALA A 60 17.55 2.92 -15.04
C ALA A 60 17.84 2.62 -16.52
N ALA A 61 18.91 1.85 -16.78
CA ALA A 61 19.21 1.33 -18.12
C ALA A 61 18.14 0.33 -18.61
N HIS A 62 17.61 -0.49 -17.69
CA HIS A 62 16.53 -1.46 -17.94
C HIS A 62 15.42 -1.28 -16.89
N PRO A 63 14.57 -0.24 -17.03
CA PRO A 63 13.58 0.12 -16.02
C PRO A 63 12.54 -0.99 -15.77
N ASP A 64 12.23 -1.80 -16.78
CA ASP A 64 11.32 -2.95 -16.67
C ASP A 64 11.89 -4.03 -15.74
N ARG A 65 13.17 -4.39 -15.89
CA ARG A 65 13.88 -5.38 -15.06
C ARG A 65 14.00 -4.87 -13.63
N VAL A 66 14.34 -3.60 -13.47
CA VAL A 66 14.45 -2.98 -12.14
C VAL A 66 13.10 -3.00 -11.42
N LEU A 67 12.01 -2.58 -12.09
CA LEU A 67 10.69 -2.58 -11.45
C LEU A 67 10.16 -3.99 -11.17
N ARG A 68 10.51 -4.99 -11.98
CA ARG A 68 10.17 -6.41 -11.72
C ARG A 68 10.77 -6.93 -10.42
N VAL A 69 11.90 -6.38 -9.96
CA VAL A 69 12.52 -6.73 -8.68
C VAL A 69 12.10 -5.77 -7.57
N LEU A 70 12.13 -4.47 -7.85
CA LEU A 70 11.91 -3.43 -6.85
C LEU A 70 10.47 -3.43 -6.32
N VAL A 71 9.47 -3.64 -7.18
CA VAL A 71 8.06 -3.67 -6.75
C VAL A 71 7.79 -4.79 -5.74
N PRO A 72 8.09 -6.08 -6.03
CA PRO A 72 7.86 -7.13 -5.04
C PRO A 72 8.75 -6.98 -3.81
N LEU A 73 10.00 -6.52 -3.97
CA LEU A 73 10.89 -6.26 -2.83
C LEU A 73 10.31 -5.21 -1.89
N LEU A 74 9.88 -4.06 -2.42
CA LEU A 74 9.27 -3.00 -1.61
C LEU A 74 7.93 -3.42 -1.02
N ALA A 75 7.13 -4.22 -1.73
CA ALA A 75 5.91 -4.80 -1.20
C ALA A 75 6.21 -5.67 0.03
N VAL A 76 7.20 -6.57 -0.05
CA VAL A 76 7.62 -7.39 1.08
C VAL A 76 8.17 -6.54 2.23
N LEU A 77 9.06 -5.58 1.93
CA LEU A 77 9.62 -4.68 2.95
C LEU A 77 8.54 -3.84 3.64
N SER A 78 7.44 -3.53 2.94
CA SER A 78 6.34 -2.78 3.52
C SER A 78 5.64 -3.51 4.67
N PHE A 79 5.79 -4.83 4.81
CA PHE A 79 5.25 -5.62 5.92
C PHE A 79 6.15 -5.64 7.16
N VAL A 80 7.38 -5.11 7.08
CA VAL A 80 8.30 -5.09 8.24
C VAL A 80 7.69 -4.34 9.44
N PRO A 81 7.08 -3.14 9.26
CA PRO A 81 6.36 -2.47 10.35
C PRO A 81 5.22 -3.31 10.92
N ASP A 82 4.47 -4.04 10.09
CA ASP A 82 3.38 -4.92 10.53
C ASP A 82 3.92 -6.09 11.38
N GLY A 83 5.03 -6.70 10.99
CA GLY A 83 5.68 -7.76 11.75
C GLY A 83 6.21 -7.27 13.10
N ILE A 84 6.82 -6.08 13.13
CA ILE A 84 7.27 -5.44 14.38
C ILE A 84 6.06 -5.15 15.27
N LEU A 85 4.98 -4.62 14.69
CA LEU A 85 3.74 -4.34 15.41
C LEU A 85 3.10 -5.60 15.98
N LEU A 86 3.04 -6.67 15.20
CA LEU A 86 2.51 -7.96 15.64
C LEU A 86 3.32 -8.54 16.80
N ALA A 87 4.65 -8.41 16.75
CA ALA A 87 5.54 -8.95 17.76
C ALA A 87 5.55 -8.16 19.07
N THR A 88 5.36 -6.84 19.01
CA THR A 88 5.56 -5.94 20.17
C THR A 88 4.28 -5.29 20.68
N GLY A 89 3.22 -5.21 19.87
CA GLY A 89 1.96 -4.58 20.23
C GLY A 89 2.07 -3.09 20.55
N PHE A 90 3.10 -2.40 20.05
CA PHE A 90 3.46 -1.04 20.49
C PHE A 90 2.38 0.04 20.22
N ILE A 91 1.40 -0.25 19.37
CA ILE A 91 0.24 0.60 19.14
C ILE A 91 -0.94 0.09 19.98
N PRO A 92 -1.59 0.95 20.80
CA PRO A 92 -2.79 0.58 21.54
C PRO A 92 -3.91 0.04 20.64
N GLY A 93 -4.59 -1.01 21.10
CA GLY A 93 -5.65 -1.67 20.33
C GLY A 93 -5.13 -2.61 19.24
N SER A 94 -3.82 -2.85 19.17
CA SER A 94 -3.24 -3.84 18.26
C SER A 94 -3.70 -5.26 18.61
N SER A 95 -3.98 -6.03 17.56
CA SER A 95 -4.33 -7.45 17.63
C SER A 95 -3.92 -8.12 16.32
N PRO A 96 -3.80 -9.47 16.28
CA PRO A 96 -3.49 -10.17 15.04
C PRO A 96 -4.46 -9.85 13.89
N ILE A 97 -5.75 -9.69 14.19
CA ILE A 97 -6.78 -9.32 13.21
C ILE A 97 -6.55 -7.90 12.69
N ALA A 98 -6.24 -6.96 13.58
CA ALA A 98 -5.96 -5.57 13.20
C ALA A 98 -4.71 -5.46 12.30
N VAL A 99 -3.65 -6.19 12.64
CA VAL A 99 -2.42 -6.24 11.83
C VAL A 99 -2.65 -6.95 10.49
N ALA A 100 -3.43 -8.03 10.46
CA ALA A 100 -3.81 -8.67 9.20
C ALA A 100 -4.57 -7.69 8.28
N GLY A 101 -5.47 -6.88 8.85
CA GLY A 101 -6.12 -5.79 8.14
C GLY A 101 -5.13 -4.80 7.52
N LEU A 102 -4.12 -4.37 8.26
CA LEU A 102 -3.07 -3.48 7.75
C LEU A 102 -2.27 -4.12 6.61
N ALA A 103 -1.81 -5.35 6.79
CA ALA A 103 -1.09 -6.06 5.74
C ALA A 103 -1.92 -6.17 4.44
N LEU A 104 -3.23 -6.43 4.55
CA LEU A 104 -4.11 -6.45 3.38
C LEU A 104 -4.19 -5.08 2.68
N MET A 105 -4.18 -3.97 3.42
CA MET A 105 -4.18 -2.62 2.81
C MET A 105 -2.92 -2.36 1.99
N HIS A 106 -1.75 -2.87 2.42
CA HIS A 106 -0.51 -2.76 1.65
C HIS A 106 -0.62 -3.48 0.31
N LEU A 107 -1.21 -4.69 0.31
CA LEU A 107 -1.47 -5.45 -0.91
C LEU A 107 -2.43 -4.71 -1.85
N VAL A 108 -3.48 -4.09 -1.31
CA VAL A 108 -4.39 -3.24 -2.11
C VAL A 108 -3.64 -2.11 -2.78
N VAL A 109 -2.80 -1.38 -2.03
CA VAL A 109 -2.02 -0.26 -2.59
C VAL A 109 -1.14 -0.74 -3.72
N VAL A 110 -0.40 -1.85 -3.55
CA VAL A 110 0.45 -2.41 -4.60
C VAL A 110 -0.37 -2.87 -5.81
N ALA A 111 -1.45 -3.61 -5.58
CA ALA A 111 -2.31 -4.16 -6.62
C ALA A 111 -2.99 -3.06 -7.47
N VAL A 112 -3.30 -1.91 -6.87
CA VAL A 112 -3.84 -0.76 -7.58
C VAL A 112 -2.75 0.07 -8.24
N ALA A 113 -1.64 0.35 -7.53
CA ALA A 113 -0.58 1.23 -8.00
C ALA A 113 0.06 0.72 -9.30
N VAL A 114 0.43 -0.56 -9.36
CA VAL A 114 1.16 -1.14 -10.51
C VAL A 114 0.42 -0.98 -11.85
N PRO A 115 -0.85 -1.41 -12.00
CA PRO A 115 -1.58 -1.23 -13.26
C PRO A 115 -1.83 0.25 -13.58
N VAL A 116 -2.11 1.09 -12.58
CA VAL A 116 -2.26 2.54 -12.80
C VAL A 116 -0.96 3.12 -13.36
N PHE A 117 0.17 2.83 -12.73
CA PHE A 117 1.46 3.40 -13.13
C PHE A 117 1.91 2.89 -14.49
N ARG A 118 1.65 1.62 -14.83
CA ARG A 118 1.86 1.11 -16.19
C ARG A 118 1.01 1.82 -17.23
N ALA A 119 -0.24 2.16 -16.91
CA ALA A 119 -1.12 2.86 -17.83
C ALA A 119 -0.75 4.34 -18.02
N VAL A 120 -0.38 5.05 -16.94
CA VAL A 120 -0.13 6.51 -16.99
C VAL A 120 1.35 6.87 -17.22
N ALA A 121 2.27 5.96 -16.93
CA ALA A 121 3.71 6.13 -17.13
C ALA A 121 4.35 4.82 -17.64
N PRO A 122 4.06 4.42 -18.89
CA PRO A 122 4.55 3.17 -19.48
C PRO A 122 6.08 3.08 -19.45
N VAL A 123 6.57 1.87 -19.29
CA VAL A 123 7.99 1.52 -19.30
C VAL A 123 8.19 0.67 -20.54
N GLU A 124 8.93 1.19 -21.52
CA GLU A 124 9.22 0.48 -22.77
C GLU A 124 10.20 -0.67 -22.47
N GLU A 125 9.89 -1.87 -22.98
CA GLU A 125 10.90 -2.92 -23.11
C GLU A 125 11.84 -2.48 -24.25
N ARG A 126 13.06 -2.08 -23.91
CA ARG A 126 14.14 -1.84 -24.89
C ARG A 126 14.92 -3.11 -25.13
#